data_AF-A0AAW1JKF2-F1
#
_entry.id   AF-A0AAW1JKF2-F1
#
_cell.length_a   1.000
_cell.length_b   1.000
_cell.length_c   1.000
_cell.angle_alpha   90.00
_cell.angle_beta   90.00
_cell.angle_gamma   90.00
#
_symmetry.space_group_name_H-M   'P 1'
#
loop_
_entity.id
_entity.type
_entity.pdbx_description
1 polymer ?
#
loop_
_entity_poly.entity_id
_entity_poly.type
_entity_poly.pdbx_seq_one_letter_code
_entity_poly.pdbx_strand_id
1 'polypeptide(L)'
;MEKPQHRDIYHKRRIAISSNSVVRFSNNPLFIRMEFFKDVICHLPSNWQKETYHNKTYILVDLDEESEEYKEILVYCNSNYIGNVKEIKRIQHPFAYLRFQLSLEFRREWGLYGDNQTRSHTSINDNDLEKYIQHNCDERRRSSGFNAHNIVIRKKISVYPERDTNWYPEYLVKTE
;
A
#
# COMPACT_ATOMS: atom_id res chain seq x y z
N MET A 1 -49.64 -13.13 10.90
CA MET A 1 -48.74 -12.56 9.89
C MET A 1 -48.84 -11.05 9.99
N GLU A 2 -47.88 -10.42 10.65
CA GLU A 2 -47.69 -8.97 10.67
C GLU A 2 -46.18 -8.72 10.70
N LYS A 3 -45.66 -7.92 9.75
CA LYS A 3 -44.26 -7.48 9.74
C LYS A 3 -44.15 -6.17 10.53
N PRO A 4 -43.24 -6.05 11.51
CA PRO A 4 -42.87 -4.74 12.03
C PRO A 4 -41.64 -4.19 11.30
N GLN A 5 -41.91 -3.03 10.70
CA GLN A 5 -41.08 -1.94 10.22
C GLN A 5 -39.64 -1.85 10.74
N HIS A 6 -38.72 -1.67 9.78
CA HIS A 6 -37.39 -1.11 9.93
C HIS A 6 -37.43 0.16 10.80
N ARG A 7 -36.69 0.18 11.91
CA ARG A 7 -36.33 1.41 12.62
C ARG A 7 -34.81 1.54 12.64
N ASP A 8 -34.36 2.69 12.15
CA ASP A 8 -32.99 3.17 12.16
C ASP A 8 -32.35 3.05 13.55
N ILE A 9 -31.22 2.34 13.62
CA ILE A 9 -30.33 2.36 14.78
C ILE A 9 -28.96 2.86 14.32
N TYR A 10 -28.90 4.14 13.93
CA TYR A 10 -27.65 4.89 13.92
C TYR A 10 -27.51 5.58 15.28
N HIS A 11 -27.06 4.83 16.29
CA HIS A 11 -26.55 5.43 17.51
C HIS A 11 -25.18 6.04 17.23
N LYS A 12 -25.15 7.38 17.09
CA LYS A 12 -23.95 8.20 17.24
C LYS A 12 -23.35 7.98 18.64
N ARG A 13 -22.48 6.99 18.79
CA ARG A 13 -21.57 6.92 19.95
C ARG A 13 -20.42 7.89 19.68
N ARG A 14 -20.44 9.02 20.39
CA ARG A 14 -19.27 9.89 20.54
C ARG A 14 -18.14 9.04 21.13
N ILE A 15 -17.08 8.83 20.37
CA ILE A 15 -15.82 8.29 20.87
C ILE A 15 -15.23 9.38 21.77
N ALA A 16 -15.20 9.12 23.08
CA ALA A 16 -14.36 9.88 24.00
C ALA A 16 -12.92 9.42 23.74
N ILE A 17 -12.19 10.19 22.93
CA ILE A 17 -10.76 9.99 22.72
C ILE A 17 -10.07 10.44 24.00
N SER A 18 -9.41 9.47 24.65
CA SER A 18 -8.51 9.68 25.77
C SER A 18 -7.49 10.78 25.42
N SER A 19 -7.38 11.75 26.31
CA SER A 19 -6.50 12.90 26.22
C SER A 19 -5.03 12.48 26.17
N ASN A 20 -4.41 12.52 24.98
CA ASN A 20 -3.06 13.06 24.77
C ASN A 20 -2.59 13.17 23.30
N SER A 21 -3.49 13.50 22.37
CA SER A 21 -3.12 14.11 21.08
C SER A 21 -4.37 14.60 20.36
N VAL A 22 -4.80 15.82 20.69
CA VAL A 22 -5.83 16.52 19.92
C VAL A 22 -5.20 16.94 18.60
N VAL A 23 -5.45 16.18 17.53
CA VAL A 23 -5.20 16.63 16.16
C VAL A 23 -6.11 17.85 15.92
N ARG A 24 -5.56 19.05 16.09
CA ARG A 24 -6.25 20.29 15.76
C ARG A 24 -6.20 20.44 14.24
N PHE A 25 -7.29 20.10 13.57
CA PHE A 25 -7.49 20.49 12.18
C PHE A 25 -7.55 22.01 12.10
N SER A 26 -6.42 22.66 11.77
CA SER A 26 -6.43 24.07 11.41
C SER A 26 -7.12 24.22 10.05
N ASN A 27 -7.95 25.24 9.89
CA ASN A 27 -8.70 25.51 8.64
C ASN A 27 -7.80 26.02 7.49
N ASN A 28 -6.49 25.75 7.52
CA ASN A 28 -5.54 26.19 6.52
C ASN A 28 -4.99 24.99 5.73
N PRO A 29 -5.44 24.79 4.47
CA PRO A 29 -5.15 23.57 3.71
C PRO A 29 -3.66 23.36 3.40
N LEU A 30 -2.82 24.39 3.51
CA LEU A 30 -1.36 24.29 3.38
C LEU A 30 -0.67 23.80 4.65
N PHE A 31 -1.19 24.14 5.84
CA PHE A 31 -0.63 23.71 7.12
C PHE A 31 -0.97 22.25 7.44
N ILE A 32 -2.19 21.80 7.06
CA ILE A 32 -2.61 20.40 7.17
C ILE A 32 -1.69 19.47 6.36
N ARG A 33 -1.11 19.96 5.25
CA ARG A 33 -0.19 19.15 4.42
C ARG A 33 1.14 18.88 5.13
N MET A 34 1.75 19.86 5.78
CA MET A 34 3.08 19.69 6.37
C MET A 34 3.10 18.83 7.65
N GLU A 35 2.12 18.99 8.54
CA GLU A 35 2.06 18.16 9.76
C GLU A 35 1.68 16.73 9.45
N PHE A 36 0.71 16.51 8.54
CA PHE A 36 0.37 15.17 8.08
C PHE A 36 1.59 14.46 7.46
N PHE A 37 2.38 15.14 6.65
CA PHE A 37 3.62 14.57 6.09
C PHE A 37 4.66 14.22 7.17
N LYS A 38 4.80 15.03 8.23
CA LYS A 38 5.70 14.72 9.34
C LYS A 38 5.24 13.48 10.11
N ASP A 39 3.93 13.37 10.36
CA ASP A 39 3.34 12.19 11.00
C ASP A 39 3.49 10.95 10.12
N VAL A 40 3.30 11.07 8.80
CA VAL A 40 3.54 9.99 7.82
C VAL A 40 4.98 9.46 7.95
N ILE A 41 5.98 10.34 8.02
CA ILE A 41 7.39 9.96 8.08
C ILE A 41 7.71 9.14 9.34
N CYS A 42 7.11 9.48 10.49
CA CYS A 42 7.31 8.75 11.74
C CYS A 42 6.80 7.30 11.70
N HIS A 43 5.87 7.00 10.79
CA HIS A 43 5.30 5.67 10.60
C HIS A 43 5.92 4.89 9.43
N LEU A 44 6.86 5.47 8.68
CA LEU A 44 7.55 4.75 7.61
C LEU A 44 8.53 3.71 8.19
N PRO A 45 8.74 2.58 7.49
CA PRO A 45 9.71 1.58 7.92
C PRO A 45 11.11 2.20 8.11
N SER A 46 11.79 1.85 9.20
CA SER A 46 13.11 2.42 9.54
C SER A 46 14.20 2.09 8.52
N ASN A 47 14.04 0.99 7.78
CA ASN A 47 14.93 0.57 6.70
C ASN A 47 14.67 1.30 5.37
N TRP A 48 13.67 2.17 5.29
CA TRP A 48 13.44 3.00 4.11
C TRP A 48 14.48 4.10 3.99
N GLN A 49 14.85 4.40 2.75
CA GLN A 49 15.82 5.44 2.47
C GLN A 49 15.16 6.80 2.67
N LYS A 50 15.85 7.71 3.34
CA LYS A 50 15.38 9.08 3.60
C LYS A 50 15.60 10.00 2.39
N GLU A 51 15.48 9.45 1.18
CA GLU A 51 15.66 10.21 -0.05
C GLU A 51 14.58 11.30 -0.20
N THR A 52 14.93 12.32 -0.96
CA THR A 52 14.02 13.43 -1.27
C THR A 52 13.12 13.02 -2.45
N TYR A 53 11.81 12.94 -2.19
CA TYR A 53 10.76 12.58 -3.14
C TYR A 53 10.49 13.71 -4.17
N HIS A 54 11.52 14.20 -4.87
CA HIS A 54 11.49 15.36 -5.78
C HIS A 54 10.35 15.27 -6.82
N ASN A 55 9.17 15.81 -6.49
CA ASN A 55 7.92 15.74 -7.27
C ASN A 55 7.40 14.33 -7.61
N LYS A 56 7.93 13.28 -6.96
CA LYS A 56 7.51 11.89 -7.16
C LYS A 56 6.69 11.41 -5.96
N THR A 57 5.71 10.54 -6.20
CA THR A 57 4.93 9.93 -5.12
C THR A 57 5.60 8.67 -4.55
N TYR A 58 6.61 8.15 -5.26
CA TYR A 58 7.41 7.00 -4.87
C TYR A 58 8.85 7.12 -5.39
N ILE A 59 9.74 6.33 -4.79
CA ILE A 59 11.10 6.08 -5.28
C ILE A 59 11.31 4.58 -5.46
N LEU A 60 12.26 4.22 -6.32
CA LEU A 60 12.70 2.85 -6.54
C LEU A 60 14.10 2.69 -5.96
N VAL A 61 14.27 1.68 -5.13
CA VAL A 61 15.52 1.45 -4.41
C VAL A 61 16.03 0.08 -4.73
N ASP A 62 17.24 0.01 -5.26
CA ASP A 62 17.90 -1.25 -5.56
C ASP A 62 18.09 -2.05 -4.28
N LEU A 63 17.71 -3.34 -4.33
CA LEU A 63 17.98 -4.26 -3.25
C LEU A 63 19.33 -4.93 -3.49
N ASP A 64 20.12 -5.02 -2.41
CA ASP A 64 21.36 -5.77 -2.39
C ASP A 64 21.05 -7.27 -2.54
N GLU A 65 21.64 -7.94 -3.52
CA GLU A 65 21.43 -9.36 -3.81
C GLU A 65 21.77 -10.27 -2.61
N GLU A 66 22.68 -9.81 -1.75
CA GLU A 66 23.07 -10.54 -0.55
C GLU A 66 22.13 -10.32 0.64
N SER A 67 21.24 -9.33 0.56
CA SER A 67 20.29 -9.03 1.63
C SER A 67 19.23 -10.11 1.79
N GLU A 68 18.79 -10.30 3.03
CA GLU A 68 17.72 -11.25 3.36
C GLU A 68 16.39 -10.86 2.67
N GLU A 69 16.14 -9.55 2.54
CA GLU A 69 14.98 -9.00 1.83
C GLU A 69 14.98 -9.42 0.35
N TYR A 70 16.13 -9.30 -0.34
CA TYR A 70 16.25 -9.75 -1.72
C TYR A 70 16.00 -11.26 -1.85
N LYS A 71 16.63 -12.06 -0.99
CA LYS A 71 16.50 -13.52 -0.97
C LYS A 71 15.05 -13.96 -0.73
N GLU A 72 14.33 -13.31 0.20
CA GLU A 72 12.91 -13.56 0.45
C GLU A 72 12.05 -13.31 -0.80
N ILE A 73 12.27 -12.20 -1.49
CA ILE A 73 11.49 -11.85 -2.69
C ILE A 73 11.86 -12.73 -3.88
N LEU A 74 13.11 -13.16 -3.99
CA LEU A 74 13.52 -14.13 -4.99
C LEU A 74 12.83 -15.49 -4.77
N VAL A 75 12.74 -15.95 -3.52
CA VAL A 75 11.98 -17.18 -3.18
C VAL A 75 10.51 -17.03 -3.55
N TYR A 76 9.90 -15.86 -3.31
CA TYR A 76 8.53 -15.58 -3.74
C TYR A 76 8.41 -15.66 -5.28
N CYS A 77 9.35 -15.07 -6.02
CA CYS A 77 9.36 -15.10 -7.48
C CYS A 77 9.43 -16.53 -8.03
N ASN A 78 10.40 -17.32 -7.54
CA ASN A 78 10.59 -18.71 -7.93
C ASN A 78 9.35 -19.56 -7.61
N SER A 79 8.74 -19.35 -6.44
CA SER A 79 7.55 -20.08 -6.00
C SER A 79 6.30 -19.75 -6.81
N ASN A 80 6.28 -18.60 -7.48
CA ASN A 80 5.15 -18.14 -8.31
C ASN A 80 5.45 -18.24 -9.82
N TYR A 81 6.53 -18.93 -10.22
CA TYR A 81 6.95 -19.06 -11.62
C TYR A 81 7.11 -17.71 -12.33
N ILE A 82 7.52 -16.68 -11.59
CA ILE A 82 8.00 -15.44 -12.18
C ILE A 82 9.28 -15.79 -12.93
N GLY A 83 9.39 -15.35 -14.20
CA GLY A 83 10.52 -15.68 -15.08
C GLY A 83 11.88 -15.24 -14.54
N ASN A 84 12.94 -15.45 -15.31
CA ASN A 84 14.31 -15.17 -14.89
C ASN A 84 14.45 -13.74 -14.34
N VAL A 85 14.66 -13.63 -13.03
CA VAL A 85 14.74 -12.35 -12.32
C VAL A 85 16.09 -11.71 -12.62
N LYS A 86 16.06 -10.52 -13.22
CA LYS A 86 17.24 -9.72 -13.53
C LYS A 86 17.51 -8.66 -12.47
N GLU A 87 16.45 -8.08 -11.90
CA GLU A 87 16.56 -6.95 -10.98
C GLU A 87 15.36 -6.94 -10.04
N ILE A 88 15.60 -6.67 -8.74
CA ILE A 88 14.55 -6.42 -7.76
C ILE A 88 14.79 -5.05 -7.12
N LYS A 89 13.79 -4.17 -7.22
CA LYS A 89 13.78 -2.88 -6.54
C LYS A 89 12.65 -2.82 -5.53
N ARG A 90 12.93 -2.27 -4.34
CA ARG A 90 11.89 -1.87 -3.38
C ARG A 90 11.19 -0.60 -3.85
N ILE A 91 9.86 -0.63 -3.84
CA ILE A 91 9.03 0.54 -4.09
C ILE A 91 8.76 1.22 -2.74
N GLN A 92 9.31 2.41 -2.55
CA GLN A 92 8.99 3.23 -1.38
C GLN A 92 7.94 4.24 -1.77
N HIS A 93 6.67 3.95 -1.46
CA HIS A 93 5.52 4.81 -1.74
C HIS A 93 4.83 5.22 -0.43
N PRO A 94 5.27 6.29 0.25
CA PRO A 94 4.82 6.66 1.61
C PRO A 94 3.31 6.73 1.78
N PHE A 95 2.61 7.37 0.83
CA PHE A 95 1.15 7.52 0.89
C PHE A 95 0.40 6.19 0.74
N ALA A 96 0.85 5.32 -0.15
CA ALA A 96 0.25 4.01 -0.34
C ALA A 96 0.47 3.13 0.89
N TYR A 97 1.70 3.14 1.42
CA TYR A 97 2.06 2.43 2.64
C TYR A 97 1.22 2.90 3.84
N LEU A 98 1.10 4.20 4.06
CA LEU A 98 0.31 4.72 5.18
C LEU A 98 -1.17 4.34 5.06
N ARG A 99 -1.76 4.46 3.86
CA ARG A 99 -3.15 4.03 3.62
C ARG A 99 -3.36 2.55 3.94
N PHE A 100 -2.37 1.72 3.60
CA PHE A 100 -2.37 0.30 3.92
C PHE A 100 -2.25 0.04 5.42
N GLN A 101 -1.33 0.72 6.12
CA GLN A 101 -1.17 0.58 7.58
C GLN A 101 -2.41 1.02 8.34
N LEU A 102 -3.00 2.17 8.00
CA LEU A 102 -4.26 2.61 8.60
C LEU A 102 -5.36 1.57 8.39
N SER A 103 -5.43 0.95 7.22
CA SER A 103 -6.41 -0.11 6.94
C SER A 103 -6.18 -1.37 7.79
N LEU A 104 -4.93 -1.72 8.10
CA LEU A 104 -4.61 -2.79 9.04
C LEU A 104 -5.01 -2.42 10.47
N GLU A 105 -4.65 -1.23 10.93
CA GLU A 105 -4.99 -0.75 12.28
C GLU A 105 -6.50 -0.72 12.52
N PHE A 106 -7.26 -0.13 11.59
CA PHE A 106 -8.72 -0.15 11.67
C PHE A 106 -9.28 -1.57 11.74
N ARG A 107 -8.70 -2.54 11.04
CA ARG A 107 -9.20 -3.92 11.12
C ARG A 107 -8.90 -4.56 12.48
N ARG A 108 -7.70 -4.32 13.01
CA ARG A 108 -7.28 -4.80 14.34
C ARG A 108 -8.16 -4.24 15.45
N GLU A 109 -8.38 -2.92 15.46
CA GLU A 109 -9.22 -2.27 16.47
C GLU A 109 -10.67 -2.75 16.46
N TRP A 110 -11.19 -3.08 15.27
CA TRP A 110 -12.59 -3.49 15.10
C TRP A 110 -12.79 -5.00 15.24
N GLY A 111 -11.77 -5.75 15.66
CA GLY A 111 -11.85 -7.20 15.84
C GLY A 111 -12.15 -7.96 14.55
N LEU A 112 -11.85 -7.36 13.39
CA LEU A 112 -11.97 -8.01 12.09
C LEU A 112 -10.72 -8.91 11.92
N TYR A 113 -10.75 -10.06 12.59
CA TYR A 113 -9.67 -11.04 12.58
C TYR A 113 -9.36 -11.45 11.13
N GLY A 114 -8.15 -11.08 10.69
CA GLY A 114 -7.70 -11.32 9.33
C GLY A 114 -6.47 -10.48 9.01
N ASP A 115 -5.40 -10.61 9.80
CA ASP A 115 -4.05 -10.14 9.44
C ASP A 115 -3.44 -11.00 8.31
N ASN A 116 -4.28 -11.53 7.41
CA ASN A 116 -3.90 -12.31 6.24
C ASN A 116 -3.34 -11.36 5.18
N GLN A 117 -2.23 -10.72 5.52
CA GLN A 117 -1.40 -10.03 4.57
C GLN A 117 -0.81 -11.09 3.65
N THR A 118 -1.09 -10.97 2.36
CA THR A 118 -0.53 -11.83 1.33
C THR A 118 0.15 -10.97 0.27
N ARG A 119 0.89 -11.60 -0.63
CA ARG A 119 1.45 -10.93 -1.80
C ARG A 119 0.74 -11.40 -3.06
N SER A 120 0.42 -10.47 -3.95
CA SER A 120 0.05 -10.74 -5.33
C SER A 120 1.00 -10.03 -6.27
N HIS A 121 1.06 -10.47 -7.53
CA HIS A 121 1.91 -9.85 -8.53
C HIS A 121 1.13 -9.60 -9.81
N THR A 122 1.53 -8.58 -10.57
CA THR A 122 0.97 -8.25 -11.89
C THR A 122 2.07 -7.86 -12.85
N SER A 123 2.03 -8.41 -14.06
CA SER A 123 2.90 -8.00 -15.15
C SER A 123 2.42 -6.70 -15.81
N ILE A 124 3.33 -5.75 -15.97
CA ILE A 124 3.10 -4.37 -16.44
C ILE A 124 4.11 -4.00 -17.54
N ASN A 125 3.62 -3.35 -18.60
CA ASN A 125 4.47 -2.83 -19.66
C ASN A 125 5.22 -1.58 -19.20
N ASP A 126 6.40 -1.33 -19.77
CA ASP A 126 7.23 -0.15 -19.43
C ASP A 126 6.43 1.16 -19.54
N ASN A 127 5.63 1.31 -20.59
CA ASN A 127 4.84 2.51 -20.86
C ASN A 127 3.79 2.82 -19.77
N ASP A 128 3.29 1.81 -19.07
CA ASP A 128 2.27 1.96 -18.05
C ASP A 128 2.87 1.94 -16.63
N LEU A 129 4.12 1.51 -16.47
CA LEU A 129 4.74 1.20 -15.18
C LEU A 129 4.69 2.37 -14.20
N GLU A 130 5.17 3.54 -14.64
CA GLU A 130 5.22 4.73 -13.79
C GLU A 130 3.83 5.14 -13.33
N LYS A 131 2.89 5.26 -14.28
CA LYS A 131 1.50 5.61 -14.01
C LYS A 131 0.84 4.59 -13.09
N TYR A 132 1.11 3.30 -13.28
CA TYR A 132 0.54 2.23 -12.49
C TYR A 132 0.99 2.31 -11.03
N ILE A 133 2.30 2.46 -10.77
CA ILE A 133 2.82 2.58 -9.40
C ILE A 133 2.37 3.89 -8.75
N GLN A 134 2.44 5.02 -9.48
CA GLN A 134 2.02 6.34 -8.99
C GLN A 134 0.56 6.35 -8.50
N HIS A 135 -0.29 5.54 -9.11
CA HIS A 135 -1.70 5.43 -8.77
C HIS A 135 -2.03 4.19 -7.92
N ASN A 136 -1.09 3.73 -7.09
CA ASN A 136 -1.28 2.62 -6.17
C ASN A 136 -1.78 1.33 -6.85
N CYS A 137 -1.24 1.03 -8.02
CA CYS A 137 -1.55 -0.17 -8.80
C CYS A 137 -3.03 -0.29 -9.21
N ASP A 138 -3.67 0.84 -9.56
CA ASP A 138 -5.03 0.88 -10.08
C ASP A 138 -5.11 0.14 -11.43
N GLU A 139 -5.73 -1.04 -11.42
CA GLU A 139 -5.88 -1.92 -12.60
C GLU A 139 -6.57 -1.23 -13.79
N ARG A 140 -7.41 -0.22 -13.53
CA ARG A 140 -8.09 0.54 -14.59
C ARG A 140 -7.14 1.42 -15.41
N ARG A 141 -5.92 1.61 -14.93
CA ARG A 141 -4.89 2.44 -15.58
C ARG A 141 -3.90 1.64 -16.40
N ARG A 142 -4.07 0.32 -16.46
CA ARG A 142 -3.24 -0.61 -17.22
C ARG A 142 -3.79 -0.76 -18.63
N SER A 143 -2.91 -0.71 -19.63
CA SER A 143 -3.24 -1.12 -20.99
C SER A 143 -3.07 -2.63 -21.11
N SER A 144 -4.00 -3.33 -21.75
CA SER A 144 -3.83 -4.75 -22.04
C SER A 144 -2.69 -4.94 -23.03
N GLY A 145 -1.60 -5.58 -22.61
CA GLY A 145 -0.51 -5.96 -23.49
C GLY A 145 0.11 -7.27 -23.06
N PHE A 146 0.47 -8.07 -24.05
CA PHE A 146 1.29 -9.27 -23.90
C PHE A 146 2.76 -8.83 -24.09
N ASN A 147 3.68 -9.40 -23.30
CA ASN A 147 5.13 -9.06 -23.21
C ASN A 147 5.50 -7.95 -22.22
N ALA A 148 5.08 -8.10 -20.97
CA ALA A 148 5.53 -7.28 -19.87
C ALA A 148 6.74 -7.91 -19.16
N HIS A 149 7.90 -7.26 -19.22
CA HIS A 149 9.10 -7.65 -18.48
C HIS A 149 9.17 -7.05 -17.06
N ASN A 150 8.18 -6.22 -16.68
CA ASN A 150 8.06 -5.71 -15.32
C ASN A 150 6.96 -6.42 -14.57
N ILE A 151 7.26 -6.82 -13.35
CA ILE A 151 6.32 -7.44 -12.43
C ILE A 151 6.29 -6.60 -11.17
N VAL A 152 5.10 -6.08 -10.85
CA VAL A 152 4.88 -5.34 -9.60
C VAL A 152 4.30 -6.30 -8.57
N ILE A 153 5.06 -6.55 -7.51
CA ILE A 153 4.61 -7.30 -6.34
C ILE A 153 3.94 -6.33 -5.38
N ARG A 154 2.74 -6.68 -4.94
CA ARG A 154 1.88 -5.87 -4.08
C ARG A 154 1.61 -6.64 -2.81
N LYS A 155 1.72 -5.96 -1.68
CA LYS A 155 1.21 -6.48 -0.41
C LYS A 155 -0.27 -6.17 -0.34
N LYS A 156 -1.10 -7.17 0.00
CA LYS A 156 -2.55 -7.01 0.11
C LYS A 156 -3.09 -7.59 1.42
N ILE A 157 -4.13 -6.96 1.94
CA ILE A 157 -4.97 -7.52 3.01
C ILE A 157 -6.02 -8.39 2.31
N SER A 158 -6.00 -9.72 2.54
CA SER A 158 -6.93 -10.65 1.90
C SER A 158 -8.30 -10.63 2.55
N VAL A 159 -9.13 -9.67 2.15
CA VAL A 159 -10.43 -9.37 2.76
C VAL A 159 -11.45 -8.93 1.71
N TYR A 160 -12.71 -9.35 1.90
CA TYR A 160 -13.84 -8.93 1.08
C TYR A 160 -14.66 -7.83 1.79
N PRO A 161 -15.13 -6.79 1.09
CA PRO A 161 -14.82 -6.46 -0.30
C PRO A 161 -13.40 -5.89 -0.45
N GLU A 162 -12.80 -6.12 -1.62
CA GLU A 162 -11.52 -5.51 -1.98
C GLU A 162 -11.69 -3.99 -2.15
N ARG A 163 -10.71 -3.23 -1.66
CA ARG A 163 -10.65 -1.78 -1.74
C ARG A 163 -9.22 -1.38 -2.10
N ASP A 164 -9.06 -0.26 -2.80
CA ASP A 164 -7.74 0.29 -3.15
C ASP A 164 -6.84 0.54 -1.93
N THR A 165 -7.42 0.70 -0.73
CA THR A 165 -6.67 0.86 0.53
C THR A 165 -6.14 -0.46 1.09
N ASN A 166 -6.62 -1.61 0.59
CA ASN A 166 -6.21 -2.93 1.06
C ASN A 166 -4.88 -3.38 0.43
N TRP A 167 -4.25 -2.60 -0.45
CA TRP A 167 -2.97 -2.95 -1.04
C TRP A 167 -2.00 -1.78 -1.12
N TYR A 168 -0.71 -2.10 -1.24
CA TYR A 168 0.31 -1.15 -1.68
C TYR A 168 1.38 -1.86 -2.54
N PRO A 169 2.00 -1.16 -3.51
CA PRO A 169 3.15 -1.66 -4.26
C PRO A 169 4.35 -1.82 -3.34
N GLU A 170 4.92 -3.03 -3.29
CA GLU A 170 6.04 -3.36 -2.39
C GLU A 170 7.35 -3.49 -3.17
N TYR A 171 7.34 -4.22 -4.30
CA TYR A 171 8.52 -4.45 -5.12
C TYR A 171 8.24 -4.33 -6.61
N LEU A 172 9.24 -3.91 -7.35
CA LEU A 172 9.33 -3.99 -8.80
C LEU A 172 10.38 -5.03 -9.15
N VAL A 173 9.99 -6.04 -9.89
CA VAL A 173 10.86 -7.09 -10.42
C VAL A 173 10.96 -6.92 -11.92
N LYS A 174 12.17 -6.91 -12.46
CA LYS A 174 12.38 -7.01 -13.91
C LYS A 174 12.82 -8.41 -14.28
N THR A 175 12.22 -8.96 -15.33
CA THR A 175 12.59 -10.24 -15.90
C THR A 175 13.33 -10.06 -17.22
N GLU A 176 14.03 -11.11 -17.65
CA GLU A 176 14.60 -11.22 -19.00
C GLU A 176 13.52 -11.21 -20.11
#